data_AF-A0A937FWN1-F1
#
_entry.id   AF-A0A937FWN1-F1
#
_cell.length_a   1.000
_cell.length_b   1.000
_cell.length_c   1.000
_cell.angle_alpha   90.00
_cell.angle_beta   90.00
_cell.angle_gamma   90.00
#
_symmetry.space_group_name_H-M   'P 1'
#
loop_
_entity.id
_entity.type
_entity.pdbx_description
1 polymer ?
#
loop_
_entity_poly.entity_id
_entity_poly.type
_entity_poly.pdbx_seq_one_letter_code
_entity_poly.pdbx_strand_id
1 'polypeptide(L)'
;MSFSKTISKRISLLRTERGLTLEEVGSQMEQITGKPYPRNKVWSYENNKLKVPAELIPVFAKIFDITTDELFYESGQLEKTGQFEGSLAEYRRLVESNPEKALEKASEIVQTAQAENIHLREQLTMCQQENERYKKENTELKKFVTDFNKFLRNAEKLVPKEGND
;
A
#
# COMPACT_ATOMS: atom_id res chain seq x y z
N MET A 1 -22.40 6.21 -1.25
CA MET A 1 -21.49 6.93 -2.18
C MET A 1 -20.22 6.11 -2.30
N SER A 2 -19.81 5.75 -3.51
CA SER A 2 -18.65 4.90 -3.79
C SER A 2 -17.36 5.73 -3.73
N PHE A 3 -16.63 5.67 -2.63
CA PHE A 3 -15.32 6.30 -2.48
C PHE A 3 -14.20 5.28 -2.74
N SER A 4 -14.12 4.79 -3.98
CA SER A 4 -12.86 4.27 -4.50
C SER A 4 -12.12 5.45 -5.13
N LYS A 5 -11.40 6.22 -4.32
CA LYS A 5 -10.49 7.26 -4.83
C LYS A 5 -9.09 6.64 -4.95
N THR A 6 -8.81 6.12 -6.14
CA THR A 6 -7.50 5.60 -6.56
C THR A 6 -6.37 6.60 -6.32
N ILE A 7 -5.15 6.10 -6.07
CA ILE A 7 -3.91 6.89 -5.91
C ILE A 7 -3.74 8.03 -6.93
N SER A 8 -4.19 7.81 -8.16
CA SER A 8 -4.30 8.77 -9.26
C SER A 8 -4.97 10.10 -8.82
N LYS A 9 -6.11 10.01 -8.12
CA LYS A 9 -6.85 11.18 -7.62
C LYS A 9 -6.12 11.87 -6.47
N ARG A 10 -5.42 11.11 -5.63
CA ARG A 10 -4.65 11.65 -4.51
C ARG A 10 -3.45 12.47 -4.99
N ILE A 11 -2.74 11.98 -6.01
CA ILE A 11 -1.66 12.72 -6.68
C ILE A 11 -2.18 14.06 -7.22
N SER A 12 -3.33 14.04 -7.89
CA SER A 12 -3.95 15.25 -8.46
C SER A 12 -4.34 16.27 -7.38
N LEU A 13 -4.89 15.78 -6.27
CA LEU A 13 -5.25 16.60 -5.11
C LEU A 13 -4.01 17.25 -4.49
N LEU A 14 -3.00 16.45 -4.13
CA LEU A 14 -1.75 16.93 -3.51
C LEU A 14 -1.02 17.93 -4.39
N ARG A 15 -0.97 17.67 -5.71
CA ARG A 15 -0.40 18.62 -6.68
C ARG A 15 -1.13 19.97 -6.61
N THR A 16 -2.45 19.95 -6.60
CA THR A 16 -3.28 21.16 -6.57
C THR A 16 -3.15 21.91 -5.24
N GLU A 17 -3.13 21.20 -4.11
CA GLU A 17 -2.91 21.77 -2.76
C GLU A 17 -1.55 22.46 -2.64
N ARG A 18 -0.52 21.90 -3.29
CA ARG A 18 0.84 22.45 -3.31
C ARG A 18 1.03 23.52 -4.41
N GLY A 19 0.00 23.83 -5.20
CA GLY A 19 0.08 24.80 -6.29
C GLY A 19 1.02 24.41 -7.43
N LEU A 20 1.36 23.12 -7.56
CA LEU A 20 2.30 22.62 -8.55
C LEU A 20 1.62 22.42 -9.91
N THR A 21 2.32 22.77 -10.98
CA THR A 21 1.94 22.45 -12.35
C THR A 21 2.32 21.00 -12.70
N LEU A 22 1.71 20.47 -13.75
CA LEU A 22 2.03 19.11 -14.23
C LEU A 22 3.47 19.05 -14.78
N GLU A 23 3.93 20.14 -15.40
CA GLU A 23 5.30 20.33 -15.89
C GLU A 23 6.33 20.31 -14.75
N GLU A 24 6.04 20.97 -13.63
CA GLU A 24 6.92 20.97 -12.45
C GLU A 24 7.02 19.59 -11.81
N VAL A 25 5.89 18.90 -11.64
CA VAL A 25 5.91 17.52 -11.13
C VAL A 25 6.72 16.62 -12.05
N GLY A 26 6.54 16.73 -13.37
CA GLY A 26 7.33 15.97 -14.35
C GLY A 26 8.83 16.25 -14.25
N SER A 27 9.20 17.52 -14.08
CA SER A 27 10.60 17.95 -13.91
C SER A 27 11.22 17.40 -12.62
N GLN A 28 10.48 17.41 -11.51
CA GLN A 28 10.96 16.84 -10.25
C GLN A 28 11.08 15.31 -10.31
N MET A 29 10.16 14.62 -10.99
CA MET A 29 10.28 13.18 -11.24
C MET A 29 11.54 12.86 -12.03
N GLU A 30 11.87 13.67 -13.05
CA GLU A 30 13.10 13.52 -13.83
C GLU A 30 14.35 13.73 -12.99
N GLN A 31 14.38 14.74 -12.13
CA GLN A 31 15.51 14.96 -11.20
C GLN A 31 15.73 13.78 -10.26
N ILE A 32 14.67 13.10 -9.82
CA ILE A 32 14.77 11.98 -8.88
C ILE A 32 15.13 10.67 -9.58
N THR A 33 14.60 10.44 -10.79
CA THR A 33 14.68 9.13 -11.47
C THR A 33 15.68 9.09 -12.62
N GLY A 34 16.16 10.24 -13.08
CA GLY A 34 17.02 10.39 -14.26
C GLY A 34 16.31 10.12 -15.59
N LYS A 35 14.96 10.05 -15.61
CA LYS A 35 14.16 9.76 -16.82
C LYS A 35 13.16 10.89 -17.08
N PRO A 36 12.91 11.26 -18.34
CA PRO A 36 11.97 12.34 -18.65
C PRO A 36 10.51 11.91 -18.40
N TYR A 37 9.75 12.80 -17.73
CA TYR A 37 8.31 12.65 -17.50
C TYR A 37 7.56 13.85 -18.08
N PRO A 38 7.12 13.79 -19.35
CA PRO A 38 6.40 14.89 -19.96
C PRO A 38 5.04 15.09 -19.27
N ARG A 39 4.54 16.33 -19.28
CA ARG A 39 3.25 16.74 -18.70
C ARG A 39 2.11 15.76 -18.97
N ASN A 40 1.96 15.29 -20.21
CA ASN A 40 0.88 14.38 -20.61
C ASN A 40 0.93 13.02 -19.87
N LYS A 41 2.13 12.57 -19.52
CA LYS A 41 2.34 11.32 -18.78
C LYS A 41 1.92 11.47 -17.32
N VAL A 42 2.31 12.58 -16.68
CA VAL A 42 1.87 12.94 -15.32
C VAL A 42 0.35 13.09 -15.27
N TRP A 43 -0.22 13.80 -16.25
CA TRP A 43 -1.67 13.94 -16.38
C TRP A 43 -2.39 12.59 -16.52
N SER A 44 -1.80 11.66 -17.29
CA SER A 44 -2.35 10.32 -17.48
C SER A 44 -2.38 9.51 -16.18
N TYR A 45 -1.37 9.68 -15.32
CA TYR A 45 -1.37 9.11 -13.98
C TYR A 45 -2.47 9.70 -13.11
N GLU A 46 -2.63 11.03 -13.08
CA GLU A 46 -3.66 11.70 -12.28
C GLU A 46 -5.09 11.30 -12.67
N ASN A 47 -5.34 11.13 -13.97
CA ASN A 47 -6.67 10.85 -14.52
C ASN A 47 -6.97 9.35 -14.63
N ASN A 48 -6.15 8.51 -14.00
CA ASN A 48 -6.29 7.05 -14.03
C ASN A 48 -6.33 6.46 -15.46
N LYS A 49 -5.72 7.17 -16.43
CA LYS A 49 -5.54 6.68 -17.81
C LYS A 49 -4.35 5.73 -17.89
N LEU A 50 -3.35 5.94 -17.04
CA LEU A 50 -2.24 5.03 -16.81
C LEU A 50 -2.19 4.68 -15.34
N LYS A 51 -1.95 3.39 -15.04
CA LYS A 51 -1.67 2.95 -13.67
C LYS A 51 -0.31 3.50 -13.26
N VAL A 52 -0.23 4.05 -12.04
CA VAL A 52 1.04 4.49 -11.45
C VAL A 52 1.91 3.27 -11.19
N PRO A 53 3.11 3.18 -11.79
CA PRO A 53 4.07 2.13 -11.47
C PRO A 53 4.52 2.19 -10.01
N ALA A 54 4.79 1.04 -9.39
CA ALA A 54 5.10 0.95 -7.96
C ALA A 54 6.39 1.71 -7.59
N GLU A 55 7.35 1.78 -8.52
CA GLU A 55 8.60 2.50 -8.37
C GLU A 55 8.43 4.03 -8.31
N LEU A 56 7.31 4.56 -8.81
CA LEU A 56 7.02 6.01 -8.79
C LEU A 56 6.29 6.45 -7.53
N ILE A 57 5.78 5.52 -6.73
CA ILE A 57 5.12 5.80 -5.46
C ILE A 57 6.04 6.58 -4.50
N PRO A 58 7.27 6.12 -4.19
CA PRO A 58 8.18 6.89 -3.34
C PRO A 58 8.62 8.21 -3.97
N VAL A 59 8.64 8.30 -5.31
CA VAL A 59 8.97 9.53 -6.03
C VAL A 59 7.88 10.58 -5.82
N PHE A 60 6.61 10.21 -5.98
CA PHE A 60 5.48 11.11 -5.70
C PHE A 60 5.43 11.51 -4.22
N ALA A 61 5.65 10.57 -3.30
CA ALA A 61 5.69 10.86 -1.88
C ALA A 61 6.78 11.91 -1.56
N LYS A 62 7.97 11.75 -2.13
CA LYS A 62 9.08 12.72 -2.00
C LYS A 62 8.76 14.09 -2.60
N ILE A 63 8.11 14.14 -3.76
CA ILE A 63 7.71 15.39 -4.43
C ILE A 63 6.71 16.18 -3.58
N PHE A 64 5.76 15.48 -2.97
CA PHE A 64 4.70 16.11 -2.15
C PHE A 64 5.09 16.28 -0.68
N ASP A 65 6.31 15.89 -0.31
CA ASP A 65 6.83 15.91 1.06
C ASP A 65 5.88 15.20 2.04
N ILE A 66 5.55 13.96 1.72
CA ILE A 66 4.72 13.05 2.52
C ILE A 66 5.34 11.65 2.55
N THR A 67 4.85 10.79 3.43
CA THR A 67 5.19 9.37 3.43
C THR A 67 4.44 8.63 2.31
N THR A 68 4.94 7.45 1.94
CA THR A 68 4.25 6.59 0.96
C THR A 68 2.86 6.18 1.43
N ASP A 69 2.69 5.99 2.74
CA ASP A 69 1.42 5.52 3.31
C ASP A 69 0.36 6.62 3.23
N GLU A 70 0.73 7.88 3.46
CA GLU A 70 -0.15 9.05 3.30
C GLU A 70 -0.63 9.27 1.87
N LEU A 71 0.07 8.72 0.88
CA LEU A 71 -0.35 8.72 -0.52
C LEU A 71 -1.47 7.70 -0.78
N PHE A 72 -1.60 6.67 0.06
CA PHE A 72 -2.67 5.66 0.01
C PHE A 72 -3.84 5.97 0.94
N TYR A 73 -3.65 6.82 1.96
CA TYR A 73 -4.72 7.21 2.87
C TYR A 73 -5.63 8.31 2.32
N GLU A 74 -6.92 8.23 2.66
CA GLU A 74 -7.87 9.29 2.36
C GLU A 74 -7.62 10.50 3.27
N SER A 75 -7.63 11.70 2.70
CA SER A 75 -7.70 12.96 3.44
C SER A 75 -8.92 12.92 4.37
N GLY A 76 -8.68 12.81 5.68
CA GLY A 76 -9.67 12.51 6.72
C GLY A 76 -9.26 11.37 7.66
N GLN A 77 -8.44 10.40 7.20
CA GLN A 77 -7.84 9.41 8.12
C GLN A 77 -6.70 10.00 8.96
N LEU A 78 -6.01 11.01 8.41
CA LEU A 78 -5.05 11.82 9.15
C LEU A 78 -5.71 12.83 10.11
N GLU A 79 -6.99 13.17 9.99
CA GLU A 79 -7.66 14.03 10.99
C GLU A 79 -7.77 13.33 12.37
N LYS A 80 -7.60 12.00 12.43
CA LYS A 80 -7.37 11.29 13.69
C LYS A 80 -6.09 11.72 14.40
N THR A 81 -5.12 12.34 13.71
CA THR A 81 -3.94 12.92 14.35
C THR A 81 -4.27 14.19 15.16
N GLY A 82 -5.23 15.00 14.68
CA GLY A 82 -5.78 16.12 15.46
C GLY A 82 -6.62 15.68 16.66
N GLN A 83 -7.20 14.47 16.61
CA GLN A 83 -7.88 13.87 17.77
C GLN A 83 -6.90 13.48 18.88
N PHE A 84 -5.63 13.18 18.57
CA PHE A 84 -4.61 12.94 19.59
C PHE A 84 -4.23 14.22 20.33
N GLU A 85 -4.14 15.36 19.66
CA GLU A 85 -3.88 16.64 20.33
C GLU A 85 -5.01 17.03 21.28
N GLY A 86 -6.27 16.84 20.86
CA GLY A 86 -7.44 17.02 21.73
C GLY A 86 -7.44 16.06 22.93
N SER A 87 -7.14 14.78 22.68
CA SER A 87 -7.07 13.75 23.72
C SER A 87 -5.91 13.98 24.70
N LEU A 88 -4.76 14.46 24.21
CA LEU A 88 -3.61 14.84 25.04
C LEU A 88 -3.89 16.08 25.87
N ALA A 89 -4.60 17.06 25.31
CA ALA A 89 -5.02 18.25 26.06
C ALA A 89 -6.00 17.88 27.19
N GLU A 90 -6.98 17.02 26.91
CA GLU A 90 -7.88 16.49 27.96
C GLU A 90 -7.13 15.68 29.02
N TYR A 91 -6.18 14.84 28.60
CA TYR A 91 -5.38 14.05 29.53
C TYR A 91 -4.47 14.94 30.40
N ARG A 92 -3.85 15.98 29.83
CA ARG A 92 -3.08 16.97 30.60
C ARG A 92 -3.94 17.69 31.64
N ARG A 93 -5.15 18.12 31.28
CA ARG A 93 -6.12 18.69 32.23
C ARG A 93 -6.52 17.69 33.33
N LEU A 94 -6.65 16.42 32.98
CA LEU A 94 -6.95 15.36 33.94
C LEU A 94 -5.79 15.14 34.92
N VAL A 95 -4.54 15.17 34.44
CA VAL A 95 -3.35 15.10 35.31
C VAL A 95 -3.28 16.29 36.27
N GLU A 96 -3.59 17.50 35.80
CA GLU A 96 -3.58 18.71 36.62
C GLU A 96 -4.69 18.74 37.68
N SER A 97 -5.87 18.17 37.37
CA SER A 97 -7.04 18.21 38.25
C SER A 97 -7.21 16.98 39.14
N ASN A 98 -6.82 15.79 38.67
CA ASN A 98 -6.89 14.53 39.40
C ASN A 98 -5.84 13.52 38.88
N PRO A 99 -4.61 13.56 39.43
CA PRO A 99 -3.50 12.74 38.94
C PRO A 99 -3.70 11.23 39.16
N GLU A 100 -4.41 10.80 40.20
CA GLU A 100 -4.73 9.37 40.41
C GLU A 100 -5.65 8.83 39.32
N LYS A 101 -6.72 9.57 39.01
CA LYS A 101 -7.65 9.20 37.93
C LYS A 101 -6.98 9.25 36.55
N ALA A 102 -6.02 10.15 36.36
CA ALA A 102 -5.21 10.15 35.15
C ALA A 102 -4.38 8.87 35.05
N LEU A 103 -3.68 8.49 36.13
CA LEU A 103 -2.85 7.28 36.16
C LEU A 103 -3.65 6.00 35.91
N GLU A 104 -4.85 5.88 36.48
CA GLU A 104 -5.78 4.78 36.22
C GLU A 104 -6.14 4.70 34.72
N LYS A 105 -6.57 5.82 34.14
CA LYS A 105 -6.92 5.91 32.72
C LYS A 105 -5.74 5.59 31.79
N ALA A 106 -4.52 6.05 32.11
CA ALA A 106 -3.32 5.66 31.35
C ALA A 106 -3.05 4.16 31.44
N SER A 107 -3.21 3.57 32.62
CA SER A 107 -2.97 2.14 32.82
C SER A 107 -3.96 1.30 32.00
N GLU A 108 -5.23 1.68 31.95
CA GLU A 108 -6.24 1.04 31.09
C GLU A 108 -5.90 1.15 29.60
N ILE A 109 -5.47 2.33 29.14
CA ILE A 109 -5.07 2.56 27.74
C ILE A 109 -3.85 1.69 27.38
N VAL A 110 -2.86 1.62 28.28
CA VAL A 110 -1.67 0.79 28.06
C VAL A 110 -2.03 -0.70 28.02
N GLN A 111 -2.89 -1.17 28.91
CA GLN A 111 -3.33 -2.58 28.93
C GLN A 111 -4.11 -2.95 27.67
N THR A 112 -5.04 -2.09 27.23
CA THR A 112 -5.80 -2.32 25.99
C THR A 112 -4.90 -2.30 24.77
N ALA A 113 -3.97 -1.35 24.68
CA ALA A 113 -2.99 -1.32 23.59
C ALA A 113 -2.04 -2.54 23.60
N GLN A 114 -1.68 -3.06 24.77
CA GLN A 114 -0.89 -4.30 24.89
C GLN A 114 -1.68 -5.51 24.41
N ALA A 115 -2.95 -5.64 24.81
CA ALA A 115 -3.82 -6.73 24.35
C ALA A 115 -4.02 -6.70 22.82
N GLU A 116 -4.24 -5.51 22.25
CA GLU A 116 -4.36 -5.34 20.81
C GLU A 116 -3.05 -5.69 20.08
N ASN A 117 -1.90 -5.28 20.62
CA ASN A 117 -0.59 -5.66 20.05
C ASN A 117 -0.37 -7.18 20.05
N ILE A 118 -0.79 -7.88 21.11
CA ILE A 118 -0.71 -9.35 21.17
C ILE A 118 -1.61 -9.95 20.09
N HIS A 119 -2.87 -9.52 20.01
CA HIS A 119 -3.82 -9.99 19.01
C HIS A 119 -3.30 -9.76 17.57
N LEU A 120 -2.77 -8.58 17.26
CA LEU A 120 -2.25 -8.26 15.94
C LEU A 120 -1.03 -9.13 15.58
N ARG A 121 -0.17 -9.43 16.57
CA ARG A 121 0.96 -10.36 16.37
C ARG A 121 0.51 -11.78 16.07
N GLU A 122 -0.56 -12.24 16.72
CA GLU A 122 -1.16 -13.55 16.44
C GLU A 122 -1.73 -13.61 15.02
N GLN A 123 -2.48 -12.59 14.60
CA GLN A 123 -3.00 -12.50 13.23
C GLN A 123 -1.88 -12.47 12.19
N LEU A 124 -0.81 -11.70 12.43
CA LEU A 124 0.37 -11.68 11.57
C LEU A 124 1.02 -13.05 11.45
N THR A 125 1.15 -13.76 12.56
CA THR A 125 1.72 -15.11 12.60
C THR A 125 0.87 -16.08 11.77
N MET A 126 -0.46 -16.04 11.93
CA MET A 126 -1.38 -16.85 11.13
C MET A 126 -1.27 -16.55 9.63
N CYS A 127 -1.26 -15.28 9.26
CA CYS A 127 -1.12 -14.85 7.87
C CYS A 127 0.23 -15.29 7.26
N GLN A 128 1.31 -15.23 8.03
CA GLN A 128 2.63 -15.72 7.59
C GLN A 128 2.62 -17.23 7.37
N GLN A 129 2.05 -18.00 8.30
CA GLN A 129 1.92 -19.45 8.15
C GLN A 129 1.11 -19.83 6.92
N GLU A 130 0.01 -19.13 6.67
CA GLU A 130 -0.85 -19.37 5.51
C GLU A 130 -0.14 -19.02 4.20
N ASN A 131 0.60 -17.91 4.15
CA ASN A 131 1.44 -17.57 3.00
C ASN A 131 2.51 -18.61 2.73
N GLU A 132 3.16 -19.14 3.76
CA GLU A 132 4.13 -20.23 3.59
C GLU A 132 3.46 -21.53 3.09
N ARG A 133 2.24 -21.82 3.53
CA ARG A 133 1.44 -22.93 2.98
C ARG A 133 1.17 -22.72 1.48
N TYR A 134 0.67 -21.55 1.10
CA TYR A 134 0.40 -21.22 -0.32
C TYR A 134 1.66 -21.24 -1.18
N LYS A 135 2.82 -20.85 -0.65
CA LYS A 135 4.10 -20.96 -1.38
C LYS A 135 4.49 -22.40 -1.65
N LYS A 136 4.29 -23.30 -0.68
CA LYS A 136 4.56 -24.75 -0.86
C LYS A 136 3.61 -25.35 -1.90
N GLU A 137 2.31 -25.11 -1.76
CA GLU A 137 1.29 -25.58 -2.73
C GLU A 137 1.59 -25.08 -4.15
N ASN A 138 1.93 -23.79 -4.32
CA ASN A 138 2.31 -23.25 -5.61
C ASN A 138 3.58 -23.89 -6.20
N THR A 139 4.53 -24.29 -5.35
CA THR A 139 5.75 -24.96 -5.79
C THR A 139 5.44 -26.38 -6.29
N GLU A 140 4.59 -27.11 -5.58
CA GLU A 140 4.12 -28.44 -5.97
C GLU A 140 3.30 -28.40 -7.27
N LEU A 141 2.38 -27.44 -7.39
CA LEU A 141 1.60 -27.23 -8.61
C LEU A 141 2.49 -26.91 -9.82
N LYS A 142 3.49 -26.04 -9.65
CA LYS A 142 4.47 -25.74 -10.71
C LYS A 142 5.23 -26.98 -11.15
N LYS A 143 5.64 -27.83 -10.21
CA LYS A 143 6.31 -29.10 -10.51
C LYS A 143 5.38 -30.03 -11.29
N PHE A 144 4.15 -30.21 -10.82
CA PHE A 144 3.13 -31.01 -11.50
C PHE A 144 2.88 -30.54 -12.94
N VAL A 145 2.68 -29.23 -13.15
CA VAL A 145 2.48 -28.64 -14.49
C VAL A 145 3.69 -28.89 -15.38
N THR A 146 4.90 -28.80 -14.84
CA THR A 146 6.14 -29.06 -15.59
C THR A 146 6.23 -30.53 -16.02
N ASP A 147 5.95 -31.45 -15.11
CA ASP A 147 5.96 -32.90 -15.38
C ASP A 147 4.87 -33.29 -16.38
N PHE A 148 3.67 -32.73 -16.23
CA PHE A 148 2.56 -32.94 -17.15
C PHE A 148 2.87 -32.43 -18.56
N ASN A 149 3.44 -31.23 -18.69
CA ASN A 149 3.88 -30.70 -19.99
C ASN A 149 4.97 -31.56 -20.64
N LYS A 150 5.89 -32.12 -19.84
CA LYS A 150 6.90 -33.05 -20.34
C LYS A 150 6.26 -34.34 -20.85
N PHE A 151 5.25 -34.85 -20.14
CA PHE A 151 4.46 -36.00 -20.58
C PHE A 151 3.74 -35.74 -21.91
N LEU A 152 3.04 -34.61 -22.05
CA LEU A 152 2.34 -34.24 -23.29
C LEU A 152 3.28 -34.18 -24.49
N ARG A 153 4.44 -33.53 -24.36
CA ARG A 153 5.45 -33.46 -25.44
C ARG A 153 5.99 -34.83 -25.86
N ASN A 154 6.04 -35.79 -24.94
CA ASN A 154 6.46 -37.14 -25.27
C ASN A 154 5.34 -37.91 -25.97
N ALA A 155 4.09 -37.71 -25.56
CA ALA A 155 2.93 -38.31 -26.21
C ALA A 155 2.76 -37.82 -27.66
N GLU A 156 2.95 -36.52 -27.92
CA GLU A 156 2.89 -35.95 -29.28
C GLU A 156 3.91 -36.56 -30.24
N LYS A 157 5.08 -36.98 -29.75
CA LYS A 157 6.10 -37.66 -30.57
C LYS A 157 5.72 -39.09 -30.95
N LEU A 158 4.80 -39.70 -30.22
CA LEU A 158 4.34 -41.08 -30.44
C LEU A 158 3.11 -41.14 -31.35
N VAL A 159 2.46 -40.02 -31.63
CA VAL A 159 1.37 -39.96 -32.61
C VAL A 159 2.00 -39.86 -34.01
N PRO A 160 1.84 -40.89 -34.88
CA PRO A 160 2.33 -40.81 -36.24
C PRO A 160 1.64 -39.63 -36.95
N LYS A 161 2.42 -38.80 -37.64
CA LYS A 161 1.85 -37.78 -38.52
C LYS A 161 1.13 -38.53 -39.63
N GLU A 162 -0.19 -38.59 -39.58
CA GLU A 162 -0.98 -38.98 -40.74
C GLU A 162 -0.62 -38.01 -41.87
N GLY A 163 0.02 -38.55 -42.90
CA GLY A 163 0.39 -37.81 -44.09
C GLY A 163 -0.89 -37.35 -44.78
N ASN A 164 -1.11 -36.05 -44.80
CA ASN A 164 -1.94 -35.43 -45.82
C ASN A 164 -1.14 -35.47 -47.12
N ASP A 165 -1.38 -36.50 -47.91
CA ASP A 165 -1.25 -36.44 -49.38
C ASP A 165 -2.47 -35.75 -49.97
#